data_AF-A0A0F9R253-F1
#
_entry.id   AF-A0A0F9R253-F1
#
_cell.length_a   1.000
_cell.length_b   1.000
_cell.length_c   1.000
_cell.angle_alpha   90.00
_cell.angle_beta   90.00
_cell.angle_gamma   90.00
#
_symmetry.space_group_name_H-M   'P 1'
#
loop_
_entity.id
_entity.type
_entity.pdbx_description
1 polymer ?
#
loop_
_entity_poly.entity_id
_entity_poly.type
_entity_poly.pdbx_seq_one_letter_code
_entity_poly.pdbx_strand_id
1 'polypeptide(L)'
;MNEEQYLLQCLQEEAAEVIHAASKCNRFGLESTNPEYQIDNRQHLENEVGDLMGVLKILYKRTIIRMPPSYIELFKEKKVLDSIELARELGTVDGPKHE
;
A
#
# COMPACT_ATOMS: atom_id res chain seq x y z
N MET A 1 8.36 -15.07 -21.98
CA MET A 1 8.27 -14.69 -20.57
C MET A 1 8.37 -15.97 -19.74
N ASN A 2 9.27 -16.01 -18.75
CA ASN A 2 9.35 -17.13 -17.79
C ASN A 2 8.48 -16.85 -16.55
N GLU A 3 8.35 -17.85 -15.65
CA GLU A 3 7.51 -17.72 -14.46
C GLU A 3 7.94 -16.56 -13.55
N GLU A 4 9.25 -16.34 -13.37
CA GLU A 4 9.76 -15.24 -12.54
C GLU A 4 9.39 -13.87 -13.11
N GLN A 5 9.59 -13.68 -14.43
CA GLN A 5 9.21 -12.45 -15.13
C GLN A 5 7.71 -12.18 -15.03
N TYR A 6 6.89 -13.23 -15.16
CA TYR A 6 5.45 -13.10 -14.99
C TYR A 6 5.06 -12.67 -13.58
N LEU A 7 5.63 -13.29 -12.54
CA LEU A 7 5.35 -12.93 -11.15
C LEU A 7 5.83 -11.50 -10.80
N LEU A 8 6.94 -11.05 -11.41
CA LEU A 8 7.41 -9.68 -11.29
C LEU A 8 6.50 -8.68 -12.03
N GLN A 9 5.90 -9.08 -13.14
CA GLN A 9 4.88 -8.28 -13.83
C GLN A 9 3.62 -8.16 -12.97
N CYS A 10 3.11 -9.26 -12.40
CA CYS A 10 1.98 -9.20 -11.47
C CYS A 10 2.30 -8.28 -10.28
N LEU A 11 3.51 -8.37 -9.70
CA LEU A 11 3.92 -7.48 -8.62
C LEU A 11 3.83 -6.00 -9.02
N GLN A 12 4.24 -5.67 -10.24
CA GLN A 12 4.17 -4.31 -10.77
C GLN A 12 2.72 -3.84 -10.93
N GLU A 13 1.87 -4.69 -11.50
CA GLU A 13 0.45 -4.41 -11.74
C GLU A 13 -0.29 -4.14 -10.43
N GLU A 14 -0.23 -5.07 -9.47
CA GLU A 14 -0.89 -4.92 -8.16
C GLU A 14 -0.36 -3.70 -7.37
N ALA A 15 0.94 -3.41 -7.47
CA ALA A 15 1.50 -2.22 -6.83
C ALA A 15 0.98 -0.92 -7.46
N ALA A 16 0.76 -0.91 -8.78
CA ALA A 16 0.17 0.24 -9.48
C ALA A 16 -1.31 0.42 -9.13
N GLU A 17 -2.05 -0.67 -8.94
CA GLU A 17 -3.46 -0.62 -8.52
C GLU A 17 -3.60 -0.10 -7.09
N VAL A 18 -2.73 -0.53 -6.16
CA VAL A 18 -2.65 0.08 -4.81
C VAL A 18 -2.36 1.58 -4.87
N ILE A 19 -1.42 2.02 -5.71
CA ILE A 19 -1.13 3.45 -5.90
C ILE A 19 -2.39 4.19 -6.37
N HIS A 20 -3.10 3.62 -7.35
CA HIS A 20 -4.31 4.22 -7.89
C HIS A 20 -5.43 4.29 -6.84
N ALA A 21 -5.72 3.20 -6.13
CA ALA A 21 -6.73 3.15 -5.08
C ALA A 21 -6.41 4.11 -3.92
N ALA A 22 -5.15 4.16 -3.47
CA ALA A 22 -4.70 5.11 -2.44
C ALA A 22 -4.88 6.57 -2.90
N SER A 23 -4.62 6.87 -4.18
CA SER A 23 -4.84 8.21 -4.73
C SER A 23 -6.31 8.62 -4.73
N LYS A 24 -7.23 7.66 -4.95
CA LYS A 24 -8.69 7.90 -4.87
C LYS A 24 -9.11 8.16 -3.43
N CYS A 25 -8.63 7.36 -2.49
CA CYS A 25 -8.85 7.58 -1.05
C CYS A 25 -8.39 8.98 -0.62
N ASN A 26 -7.20 9.40 -1.04
CA ASN A 26 -6.66 10.71 -0.70
C ASN A 26 -7.46 11.86 -1.35
N ARG A 27 -7.92 11.67 -2.59
CA ARG A 27 -8.62 12.72 -3.34
C ARG A 27 -10.09 12.88 -2.96
N PHE A 28 -10.77 11.78 -2.67
CA PHE A 28 -12.23 11.76 -2.50
C PHE A 28 -12.67 11.32 -1.10
N GLY A 29 -11.75 10.88 -0.25
CA GLY A 29 -12.07 10.31 1.06
C GLY A 29 -12.33 8.79 1.00
N LEU A 30 -12.14 8.14 2.14
CA LEU A 30 -12.24 6.68 2.29
C LEU A 30 -13.67 6.15 2.08
N GLU A 31 -14.66 6.86 2.60
CA GLU A 31 -16.07 6.45 2.56
C GLU A 31 -16.79 6.86 1.25
N SER A 32 -16.07 7.48 0.31
CA SER A 32 -16.64 7.86 -0.99
C SER A 32 -16.81 6.63 -1.87
N THR A 33 -18.00 6.46 -2.43
CA THR A 33 -18.36 5.35 -3.31
C THR A 33 -18.20 5.74 -4.77
N ASN A 34 -17.59 4.86 -5.58
CA ASN A 34 -17.62 5.02 -7.03
C ASN A 34 -19.01 4.63 -7.56
N PRO A 35 -19.71 5.50 -8.33
CA PRO A 35 -21.03 5.21 -8.89
C PRO A 35 -21.12 3.91 -9.71
N GLU A 36 -20.00 3.47 -10.29
CA GLU A 36 -19.95 2.29 -11.16
C GLU A 36 -19.82 0.97 -10.38
N TYR A 37 -19.09 0.96 -9.27
CA TYR A 37 -18.70 -0.27 -8.58
C TYR A 37 -19.43 -0.53 -7.26
N GLN A 38 -20.22 0.44 -6.77
CA GLN A 38 -21.01 0.36 -5.53
C GLN A 38 -20.24 -0.04 -4.26
N ILE A 39 -18.91 -0.01 -4.29
CA ILE A 39 -18.03 -0.14 -3.12
C ILE A 39 -17.38 1.20 -2.80
N ASP A 40 -17.10 1.43 -1.52
CA ASP A 40 -16.36 2.61 -1.10
C ASP A 40 -14.86 2.47 -1.43
N ASN A 41 -14.15 3.60 -1.40
CA ASN A 41 -12.73 3.65 -1.73
C ASN A 41 -11.89 2.83 -0.73
N ARG A 42 -12.32 2.72 0.53
CA ARG A 42 -11.65 1.89 1.54
C ARG A 42 -11.68 0.42 1.14
N GLN A 43 -12.85 -0.13 0.85
CA GLN A 43 -13.02 -1.51 0.44
C GLN A 43 -12.23 -1.81 -0.84
N HIS A 44 -12.21 -0.86 -1.78
CA HIS A 44 -11.40 -0.99 -2.99
C HIS A 44 -9.90 -1.05 -2.66
N LEU A 45 -9.39 -0.13 -1.83
CA LEU A 45 -7.99 -0.15 -1.38
C LEU A 45 -7.63 -1.44 -0.63
N GLU A 46 -8.51 -1.95 0.23
CA GLU A 46 -8.31 -3.20 0.96
C GLU A 46 -8.18 -4.40 0.02
N ASN A 47 -8.97 -4.44 -1.06
CA ASN A 47 -8.87 -5.48 -2.08
C ASN A 47 -7.51 -5.46 -2.78
N GLU A 48 -7.09 -4.30 -3.32
CA GLU A 48 -5.81 -4.18 -4.04
C GLU A 48 -4.60 -4.48 -3.13
N VAL A 49 -4.67 -4.08 -1.85
CA VAL A 49 -3.63 -4.43 -0.86
C VAL A 49 -3.61 -5.93 -0.61
N GLY A 50 -4.78 -6.58 -0.54
CA GLY A 50 -4.91 -8.03 -0.43
C GLY A 50 -4.26 -8.78 -1.59
N ASP A 51 -4.50 -8.33 -2.82
CA ASP A 51 -3.96 -8.93 -4.04
C ASP A 51 -2.43 -8.76 -4.11
N LEU A 52 -1.92 -7.56 -3.80
CA LEU A 52 -0.48 -7.32 -3.64
C LEU A 52 0.16 -8.24 -2.58
N MET A 53 -0.50 -8.43 -1.44
CA MET A 53 -0.02 -9.37 -0.40
C MET A 53 -0.01 -10.82 -0.89
N GLY A 54 -1.01 -11.22 -1.69
CA GLY A 54 -1.07 -12.51 -2.37
C GLY A 54 0.15 -12.75 -3.27
N VAL A 55 0.47 -11.78 -4.13
CA VAL A 55 1.65 -11.84 -5.02
C VAL A 55 2.95 -11.90 -4.23
N LEU A 56 3.12 -11.05 -3.22
CA LEU A 56 4.31 -11.06 -2.34
C LEU A 56 4.51 -12.41 -1.64
N LYS A 57 3.44 -13.05 -1.20
CA LYS A 57 3.48 -14.38 -0.58
C LYS A 57 3.98 -15.45 -1.56
N ILE A 58 3.56 -15.39 -2.83
CA ILE A 58 4.03 -16.31 -3.87
C ILE A 58 5.51 -16.07 -4.17
N LEU A 59 5.91 -14.81 -4.37
CA LEU A 59 7.31 -14.42 -4.61
C LEU A 59 8.24 -14.88 -3.49
N TYR A 60 7.80 -14.78 -2.24
CA TYR A 60 8.54 -15.29 -1.08
C TYR A 60 8.66 -16.81 -1.09
N LYS A 61 7.55 -17.54 -1.29
CA LYS A 61 7.56 -19.01 -1.36
C LYS A 61 8.44 -19.54 -2.50
N ARG A 62 8.51 -18.82 -3.61
CA ARG A 62 9.38 -19.13 -4.76
C ARG A 62 10.83 -18.68 -4.57
N THR A 63 11.15 -18.05 -3.43
CA THR A 63 12.49 -17.51 -3.10
C THR A 63 13.01 -16.44 -4.04
N ILE A 64 12.13 -15.86 -4.86
CA ILE A 64 12.40 -14.72 -5.75
C ILE A 64 12.64 -13.47 -4.91
N ILE A 65 11.80 -13.27 -3.89
CA ILE A 65 12.04 -12.30 -2.83
C ILE A 65 12.40 -13.07 -1.56
N ARG A 66 13.51 -12.68 -0.92
CA ARG A 66 13.94 -13.26 0.35
C ARG A 66 13.82 -12.20 1.44
N MET A 67 12.66 -12.17 2.10
CA MET A 67 12.46 -11.32 3.27
C MET A 67 12.67 -12.15 4.54
N PRO A 68 13.54 -11.74 5.48
CA PRO A 68 13.55 -12.33 6.81
C PRO A 68 12.18 -12.10 7.47
N PRO A 69 11.58 -13.07 8.18
CA PRO A 69 10.30 -12.89 8.88
C PRO A 69 10.29 -11.65 9.79
N SER A 70 11.44 -11.31 10.37
CA SER A 70 11.63 -10.13 11.23
C SER A 70 11.61 -8.77 10.51
N TYR A 71 11.67 -8.72 9.17
CA TYR A 71 11.75 -7.46 8.43
C TYR A 71 10.40 -6.78 8.19
N ILE A 72 9.31 -7.55 8.15
CA ILE A 72 7.96 -6.99 7.98
C ILE A 72 7.53 -6.26 9.27
N GLU A 73 7.89 -6.80 10.43
CA GLU A 73 7.46 -6.26 11.73
C GLU A 73 8.37 -5.16 12.29
N LEU A 74 9.70 -5.20 12.11
CA LEU A 74 10.59 -4.31 12.88
C LEU A 74 11.04 -3.00 12.22
N PHE A 75 11.15 -2.91 10.89
CA PHE A 75 11.91 -1.81 10.26
C PHE A 75 11.12 -0.89 9.30
N LYS A 76 9.95 -1.29 8.82
CA LYS A 76 9.14 -0.43 7.93
C LYS A 76 8.11 0.40 8.69
N GLU A 77 7.48 -0.15 9.73
CA GLU A 77 6.49 0.57 10.52
C GLU A 77 7.10 1.83 11.15
N LYS A 78 8.24 1.68 11.85
CA LYS A 78 8.97 2.82 12.42
C LYS A 78 9.28 3.90 11.37
N LYS A 79 9.77 3.51 10.19
CA LYS A 79 10.10 4.47 9.11
C LYS A 79 8.87 5.24 8.63
N VAL A 80 7.72 4.59 8.52
CA VAL A 80 6.46 5.25 8.14
C VAL A 80 6.00 6.20 9.25
N LEU A 81 6.05 5.76 10.51
CA LEU A 81 5.71 6.60 11.67
C LEU A 81 6.62 7.83 11.77
N ASP A 82 7.95 7.66 11.65
CA ASP A 82 8.93 8.75 11.63
C ASP A 82 8.63 9.73 10.47
N SER A 83 8.19 9.23 9.31
CA SER A 83 7.81 10.07 8.16
C SER A 83 6.54 10.89 8.42
N ILE A 84 5.57 10.33 9.15
CA ILE A 84 4.35 11.03 9.56
C ILE A 84 4.67 12.12 10.59
N GLU A 85 5.53 11.81 11.56
CA GLU A 85 5.97 12.77 12.59
C GLU A 85 6.71 13.96 11.97
N LEU A 86 7.66 13.69 11.07
CA LEU A 86 8.35 14.73 10.30
C LEU A 86 7.36 15.58 9.48
N ALA A 87 6.38 14.96 8.82
CA ALA A 87 5.37 15.70 8.06
C ALA A 87 4.53 16.63 8.96
N ARG A 88 4.26 16.25 10.21
CA ARG A 88 3.59 17.10 11.20
C ARG A 88 4.46 18.26 11.67
N GLU A 89 5.74 18.00 11.96
CA GLU A 89 6.70 19.06 12.32
C GLU A 89 6.85 20.10 11.21
N LEU A 90 6.84 19.66 9.95
CA LEU A 90 6.90 20.51 8.77
C LEU A 90 5.55 21.17 8.42
N GLY A 91 4.47 20.85 9.14
CA GLY A 91 3.14 21.40 8.92
C GLY A 91 2.46 20.93 7.63
N THR A 92 2.94 19.86 7.00
CA THR A 92 2.37 19.28 5.78
C THR A 92 1.26 18.26 6.06
N VAL A 93 1.14 17.80 7.32
CA VAL A 93 0.06 16.95 7.84
C VAL A 93 -0.42 17.53 9.19
N ASP A 94 -1.74 17.64 9.38
CA ASP A 94 -2.47 18.13 10.58
C ASP A 94 -2.09 19.52 11.15
N GLY A 95 -1.05 20.20 10.66
CA GLY A 95 -0.54 21.45 11.22
C GLY A 95 -0.01 21.31 12.66
N PRO A 96 0.76 22.28 13.18
CA PRO A 96 1.00 22.33 14.62
C PRO A 96 -0.36 22.47 15.31
N LYS A 97 -0.70 21.58 16.25
CA LYS A 97 -1.79 21.83 17.19
C LYS A 97 -1.38 23.04 18.03
N HIS A 98 -1.79 24.23 17.60
CA HIS A 98 -1.75 25.41 18.45
C HIS A 98 -2.85 25.21 19.50
N GLU A 99 -2.44 24.85 20.72
CA GLU A 99 -3.25 25.01 21.93
C GLU A 99 -3.63 26.48 22.16
#